data_AF-A0A3B8L0Z9-F1
#
_entry.id   AF-A0A3B8L0Z9-F1
#
_cell.length_a   1.000
_cell.length_b   1.000
_cell.length_c   1.000
_cell.angle_alpha   90.00
_cell.angle_beta   90.00
_cell.angle_gamma   90.00
#
_symmetry.space_group_name_H-M   'P 1'
#
loop_
_entity.id
_entity.type
_entity.pdbx_description
1 polymer ?
#
loop_
_entity_poly.entity_id
_entity_poly.type
_entity_poly.pdbx_seq_one_letter_code
_entity_poly.pdbx_strand_id
1 'polypeptide(L)'
;MIRVFLLIAVVSIGLPGNRDVLAADRATPLVLNNLVTEVVNARRHGLLEEKTIRFATTAVGWHHFRVKGPATVRLDDEIEALCAGHHASNPEGMRYLAPGDHRLSIQGKLSELTVRRIPTLQHAFYNAGDTWNVGHGPFDDWNFLKKHVLPNINVILSGGARTPFGFEESKKAGLRWISNAAGTAHFAREDHVREWKRLGRHWLTSVVNPFRRRQKVTVDEAYDAWAGAVGLNHPLMDGVIVDEFGGGDQPKYGSFRKAIERIYANPKFKGKTYSPYSYGSGILSNDLSRDFARASAKGGGHVCIERYLIEQPTREAAEKHIHEQFHSGWNMPRYEQDFPGVVGNTVMVLGYMSAVGESLNVDPSVDFKVYMDLQMHALATQPAYAGLGGLQQYTCSYADEETIRWASRLFRHYAIEGKTNLLSDELGFRYRLAHIQNPDFANSTSGWTTEPAEPNSLARRTYPEYGYLQFRYNRDG
;
A
#
# COMPACT_ATOMS: atom_id res chain seq x y z
N MET A 1 11.95 -78.78 43.07
CA MET A 1 12.54 -77.54 43.63
C MET A 1 12.42 -76.46 42.56
N ILE A 2 11.54 -75.47 42.75
CA ILE A 2 11.43 -74.16 42.07
C ILE A 2 10.21 -73.49 42.75
N ARG A 3 10.36 -72.27 43.27
CA ARG A 3 9.29 -71.53 43.95
C ARG A 3 8.78 -70.41 43.05
N VAL A 4 7.47 -70.29 42.95
CA VAL A 4 6.79 -69.13 42.38
C VAL A 4 6.98 -67.93 43.30
N PHE A 5 7.29 -66.76 42.75
CA PHE A 5 7.19 -65.48 43.45
C PHE A 5 6.32 -64.51 42.65
N LEU A 6 5.27 -64.04 43.31
CA LEU A 6 4.30 -63.07 42.81
C LEU A 6 4.84 -61.65 43.07
N LEU A 7 4.99 -60.82 42.04
CA LEU A 7 5.42 -59.44 42.22
C LEU A 7 4.21 -58.51 42.28
N ILE A 8 4.00 -57.88 43.43
CA ILE A 8 2.96 -56.87 43.65
C ILE A 8 3.51 -55.50 43.19
N ALA A 9 2.89 -54.89 42.19
CA ALA A 9 3.15 -53.51 41.79
C ALA A 9 2.11 -52.57 42.41
N VAL A 10 2.58 -51.60 43.20
CA VAL A 10 1.72 -50.63 43.91
C VAL A 10 1.20 -49.57 42.94
N VAL A 11 -0.11 -49.36 42.94
CA VAL A 11 -0.74 -48.25 42.20
C VAL A 11 -0.57 -46.95 42.99
N SER A 12 0.41 -46.14 42.61
CA SER A 12 0.52 -44.76 43.10
C SER A 12 -0.43 -43.86 42.32
N ILE A 13 -1.49 -43.40 43.00
CA ILE A 13 -2.42 -42.40 42.46
C ILE A 13 -1.74 -41.03 42.44
N GLY A 14 -1.20 -40.65 41.29
CA GLY A 14 -0.68 -39.31 41.03
C GLY A 14 -1.80 -38.31 40.74
N LEU A 15 -1.85 -37.22 41.49
CA LEU A 15 -2.75 -36.08 41.23
C LEU A 15 -2.43 -35.43 39.86
N PRO A 16 -3.43 -34.94 39.10
CA PRO A 16 -3.21 -34.32 37.80
C PRO A 16 -2.68 -32.87 37.93
N GLY A 17 -1.40 -32.74 38.30
CA GLY A 17 -0.67 -31.46 38.26
C GLY A 17 -0.25 -31.11 36.83
N ASN A 18 -0.55 -29.88 36.40
CA ASN A 18 -0.17 -29.28 35.11
C ASN A 18 -0.26 -30.21 33.88
N ARG A 19 -1.47 -30.31 33.33
CA ARG A 19 -1.55 -30.30 31.87
C ARG A 19 -1.12 -28.92 31.39
N ASP A 20 0.13 -28.81 30.95
CA ASP A 20 0.42 -27.93 29.82
C ASP A 20 -0.52 -28.40 28.69
N VAL A 21 -1.61 -27.66 28.50
CA VAL A 21 -2.62 -28.03 27.53
C VAL A 21 -1.95 -27.94 26.16
N LEU A 22 -1.79 -29.14 25.56
CA LEU A 22 -1.42 -29.40 24.17
C LEU A 22 -1.83 -28.21 23.31
N ALA A 23 -0.86 -27.63 22.60
CA ALA A 23 -1.10 -26.51 21.70
C ALA A 23 -2.35 -26.80 20.85
N ALA A 24 -3.41 -26.01 21.05
CA ALA A 24 -4.62 -26.14 20.27
C ALA A 24 -4.23 -26.14 18.79
N ASP A 25 -4.69 -27.15 18.04
CA ASP A 25 -4.28 -27.37 16.65
C ASP A 25 -4.31 -26.04 15.90
N ARG A 26 -3.14 -25.61 15.41
CA ARG A 26 -2.98 -24.29 14.79
C ARG A 26 -3.87 -24.27 13.56
N ALA A 27 -5.00 -23.55 13.67
CA ALA A 27 -5.99 -23.50 12.60
C ALA A 27 -5.33 -23.11 11.28
N THR A 28 -5.53 -23.93 10.24
CA THR A 28 -4.95 -23.69 8.92
C THR A 28 -5.37 -22.30 8.42
N PRO A 29 -4.41 -21.41 8.08
CA PRO A 29 -4.74 -20.08 7.58
C PRO A 29 -5.62 -20.16 6.32
N LEU A 30 -6.66 -19.33 6.27
CA LEU A 30 -7.55 -19.23 5.12
C LEU A 30 -7.09 -18.09 4.21
N VAL A 31 -6.56 -18.43 3.04
CA VAL A 31 -6.33 -17.44 1.96
C VAL A 31 -7.70 -16.96 1.48
N LEU A 32 -7.96 -15.66 1.61
CA LEU A 32 -9.21 -15.04 1.15
C LEU A 32 -9.09 -14.59 -0.31
N ASN A 33 -7.95 -13.97 -0.63
CA ASN A 33 -7.56 -13.55 -1.97
C ASN A 33 -6.01 -13.42 -2.00
N ASN A 34 -5.43 -12.95 -3.10
CA ASN A 34 -3.98 -12.79 -3.24
C ASN A 34 -3.31 -11.89 -2.19
N LEU A 35 -4.05 -10.95 -1.60
CA LEU A 35 -3.56 -9.91 -0.72
C LEU A 35 -3.76 -10.26 0.76
N VAL A 36 -4.78 -11.07 1.08
CA VAL A 36 -5.26 -11.27 2.45
C VAL A 36 -5.34 -12.74 2.81
N THR A 37 -4.67 -13.10 3.92
CA THR A 37 -4.78 -14.42 4.54
C THR A 37 -5.30 -14.28 5.98
N GLU A 38 -6.44 -14.89 6.29
CA GLU A 38 -7.02 -14.94 7.63
C GLU A 38 -6.31 -16.00 8.47
N VAL A 39 -5.57 -15.57 9.50
CA VAL A 39 -4.81 -16.44 10.40
C VAL A 39 -5.53 -16.74 11.71
N VAL A 40 -6.51 -15.91 12.09
CA VAL A 40 -7.42 -16.15 13.23
C VAL A 40 -8.82 -15.70 12.86
N ASN A 41 -9.81 -16.53 13.21
CA ASN A 41 -11.23 -16.15 13.24
C ASN A 41 -11.88 -16.76 14.49
N ALA A 42 -11.93 -15.99 15.58
CA ALA A 42 -12.35 -16.52 16.88
C ALA A 42 -13.79 -17.05 16.88
N ARG A 43 -14.68 -16.46 16.06
CA ARG A 43 -16.05 -16.95 15.90
C ARG A 43 -16.10 -18.29 15.17
N ARG A 44 -15.39 -18.43 14.04
CA ARG A 44 -15.36 -19.69 13.26
C ARG A 44 -14.75 -20.84 14.06
N HIS A 45 -13.74 -20.56 14.89
CA HIS A 45 -12.98 -21.58 15.63
C HIS A 45 -13.42 -21.74 17.10
N GLY A 46 -14.54 -21.14 17.52
CA GLY A 46 -15.10 -21.32 18.87
C GLY A 46 -14.34 -20.60 20.00
N LEU A 47 -13.39 -19.72 19.68
CA LEU A 47 -12.47 -19.07 20.63
C LEU A 47 -13.02 -17.79 21.29
N LEU A 48 -14.32 -17.49 21.18
CA LEU A 48 -14.88 -16.21 21.65
C LEU A 48 -14.86 -16.02 23.18
N GLU A 49 -14.89 -17.11 23.94
CA GLU A 49 -14.86 -17.06 25.41
C GLU A 49 -13.43 -17.15 25.97
N GLU A 50 -12.45 -17.49 25.13
CA GLU A 50 -11.03 -17.62 25.49
C GLU A 50 -10.43 -16.31 26.00
N LYS A 51 -9.60 -16.40 27.04
CA LYS A 51 -8.85 -15.26 27.57
C LYS A 51 -7.49 -15.08 26.90
N THR A 52 -7.06 -16.06 26.12
CA THR A 52 -5.82 -16.02 25.35
C THR A 52 -5.98 -16.80 24.06
N ILE A 53 -5.72 -16.14 22.92
CA ILE A 53 -5.67 -16.78 21.61
C ILE A 53 -4.22 -16.71 21.11
N ARG A 54 -3.69 -17.82 20.61
CA ARG A 54 -2.35 -17.89 20.02
C ARG A 54 -2.45 -18.06 18.51
N PHE A 55 -1.55 -17.44 17.77
CA PHE A 55 -1.40 -17.62 16.33
C PHE A 55 0.08 -17.53 15.95
N ALA A 56 0.43 -17.92 14.74
CA ALA A 56 1.81 -17.90 14.27
C ALA A 56 1.94 -17.24 12.90
N THR A 57 3.08 -16.60 12.67
CA THR A 57 3.44 -15.92 11.43
C THR A 57 4.69 -16.57 10.86
N THR A 58 4.69 -16.90 9.56
CA THR A 58 5.83 -17.58 8.90
C THR A 58 6.85 -16.61 8.32
N ALA A 59 6.49 -15.35 8.17
CA ALA A 59 7.32 -14.29 7.62
C ALA A 59 6.99 -12.95 8.30
N VAL A 60 7.94 -12.02 8.23
CA VAL A 60 7.70 -10.63 8.67
C VAL A 60 6.59 -9.99 7.81
N GLY A 61 5.68 -9.22 8.42
CA GLY A 61 4.62 -8.57 7.65
C GLY A 61 3.50 -7.91 8.45
N TRP A 62 2.67 -7.16 7.75
CA TRP A 62 1.51 -6.47 8.32
C TRP A 62 0.39 -7.44 8.68
N HIS A 63 -0.17 -7.25 9.86
CA HIS A 63 -1.35 -7.94 10.34
C HIS A 63 -2.41 -6.91 10.74
N HIS A 64 -3.62 -7.07 10.20
CA HIS A 64 -4.82 -6.34 10.60
C HIS A 64 -5.57 -7.14 11.66
N PHE A 65 -6.08 -6.41 12.65
CA PHE A 65 -6.85 -6.93 13.77
C PHE A 65 -8.17 -6.20 13.81
N ARG A 66 -9.29 -6.94 13.84
CA ARG A 66 -10.62 -6.39 14.07
C ARG A 66 -11.24 -7.04 15.29
N VAL A 67 -11.72 -6.23 16.23
CA VAL A 67 -12.38 -6.67 17.45
C VAL A 67 -13.82 -6.15 17.46
N LYS A 68 -14.76 -6.96 17.95
CA LYS A 68 -16.14 -6.54 18.18
C LYS A 68 -16.68 -7.00 19.52
N GLY A 69 -17.31 -6.09 20.24
CA GLY A 69 -17.87 -6.31 21.58
C GLY A 69 -17.09 -5.55 22.66
N PRO A 70 -17.59 -5.55 23.92
CA PRO A 70 -16.94 -4.89 25.05
C PRO A 70 -15.70 -5.69 25.50
N ALA A 71 -14.62 -5.59 24.73
CA ALA A 71 -13.38 -6.32 24.98
C ALA A 71 -12.13 -5.48 24.65
N THR A 72 -11.17 -5.50 25.55
CA THR A 72 -9.82 -4.99 25.34
C THR A 72 -8.91 -6.15 24.92
N VAL A 73 -8.19 -5.96 23.82
CA VAL A 73 -7.23 -6.94 23.28
C VAL A 73 -5.83 -6.32 23.29
N ARG A 74 -4.87 -7.06 23.85
CA ARG A 74 -3.42 -6.75 23.81
C ARG A 74 -2.71 -7.81 22.99
N LEU A 75 -1.65 -7.39 22.29
CA LEU A 75 -0.78 -8.27 21.52
C LEU A 75 0.51 -8.52 22.30
N ASP A 76 0.92 -9.78 22.36
CA ASP A 76 2.13 -10.27 23.00
C ASP A 76 2.28 -9.70 24.42
N ASP A 77 3.28 -8.85 24.64
CA ASP A 77 3.55 -8.15 25.90
C ASP A 77 3.34 -6.62 25.79
N GLU A 78 2.58 -6.14 24.79
CA GLU A 78 2.15 -4.74 24.70
C GLU A 78 1.34 -4.35 25.95
N ILE A 79 1.79 -3.32 26.68
CA ILE A 79 1.09 -2.76 27.85
C ILE A 79 -0.21 -2.07 27.42
N GLU A 80 -0.11 -1.29 26.33
CA GLU A 80 -1.23 -0.58 25.73
C GLU A 80 -2.18 -1.54 25.01
N ALA A 81 -3.46 -1.14 24.92
CA ALA A 81 -4.44 -1.90 24.15
C ALA A 81 -4.15 -1.76 22.65
N LEU A 82 -4.01 -2.89 21.95
CA LEU A 82 -4.04 -2.91 20.48
C LEU A 82 -5.42 -2.48 19.97
N CYS A 83 -6.48 -2.93 20.65
CA CYS A 83 -7.87 -2.56 20.39
C CYS A 83 -8.64 -2.52 21.72
N ALA A 84 -9.41 -1.45 21.96
CA ALA A 84 -10.30 -1.30 23.11
C ALA A 84 -11.75 -1.18 22.62
N GLY A 85 -12.51 -2.26 22.74
CA GLY A 85 -13.89 -2.38 22.26
C GLY A 85 -14.92 -1.95 23.29
N HIS A 86 -15.95 -1.27 22.81
CA HIS A 86 -17.17 -0.93 23.55
C HIS A 86 -18.39 -1.42 22.76
N HIS A 87 -19.58 -1.41 23.35
CA HIS A 87 -20.79 -1.95 22.73
C HIS A 87 -21.14 -1.35 21.36
N ALA A 88 -20.70 -0.12 21.07
CA ALA A 88 -20.96 0.59 19.82
C ALA A 88 -19.72 0.74 18.90
N SER A 89 -18.57 0.15 19.24
CA SER A 89 -17.33 0.28 18.45
C SER A 89 -16.83 -1.07 17.91
N ASN A 90 -16.30 -1.04 16.69
CA ASN A 90 -15.52 -2.12 16.10
C ASN A 90 -14.07 -1.62 15.96
N PRO A 91 -13.28 -1.53 17.04
CA PRO A 91 -11.92 -1.03 16.95
C PRO A 91 -11.04 -1.95 16.11
N GLU A 92 -10.10 -1.33 15.41
CA GLU A 92 -9.17 -2.02 14.52
C GLU A 92 -7.74 -1.56 14.75
N GLY A 93 -6.81 -2.49 14.60
CA GLY A 93 -5.39 -2.27 14.76
C GLY A 93 -4.62 -2.81 13.56
N MET A 94 -3.43 -2.26 13.32
CA MET A 94 -2.45 -2.84 12.41
C MET A 94 -1.10 -2.90 13.10
N ARG A 95 -0.37 -4.01 12.92
CA ARG A 95 0.99 -4.20 13.45
C ARG A 95 1.87 -4.89 12.41
N TYR A 96 3.13 -4.47 12.35
CA TYR A 96 4.15 -5.14 11.58
C TYR A 96 4.83 -6.17 12.48
N LEU A 97 4.59 -7.46 12.22
CA LEU A 97 5.01 -8.55 13.09
C LEU A 97 6.27 -9.21 12.55
N ALA A 98 7.15 -9.64 13.44
CA ALA A 98 8.23 -10.60 13.13
C ALA A 98 7.64 -12.00 12.86
N PRO A 99 8.37 -12.91 12.20
CA PRO A 99 8.00 -14.33 12.18
C PRO A 99 8.08 -14.94 13.58
N GLY A 100 7.10 -15.76 13.96
CA GLY A 100 7.08 -16.46 15.25
C GLY A 100 5.68 -16.72 15.78
N ASP A 101 5.62 -17.09 17.06
CA ASP A 101 4.37 -17.30 17.79
C ASP A 101 3.95 -16.01 18.50
N HIS A 102 2.69 -15.60 18.31
CA HIS A 102 2.08 -14.43 18.89
C HIS A 102 0.89 -14.80 19.80
N ARG A 103 0.59 -13.91 20.74
CA ARG A 103 -0.46 -14.08 21.76
C ARG A 103 -1.39 -12.86 21.76
N LEU A 104 -2.69 -13.11 21.74
CA LEU A 104 -3.71 -12.10 22.02
C LEU A 104 -4.29 -12.35 23.41
N SER A 105 -4.07 -11.41 24.32
CA SER A 105 -4.64 -11.43 25.67
C SER A 105 -5.92 -10.59 25.71
N ILE A 106 -7.02 -11.20 26.17
CA ILE A 106 -8.38 -10.69 26.01
C ILE A 106 -9.00 -10.42 27.39
N GLN A 107 -9.48 -9.20 27.60
CA GLN A 107 -10.22 -8.77 28.78
C GLN A 107 -11.61 -8.29 28.37
N GLY A 108 -12.67 -8.77 29.03
CA GLY A 108 -14.06 -8.50 28.62
C GLY A 108 -14.67 -9.64 27.79
N LYS A 109 -15.62 -9.31 26.91
CA LYS A 109 -16.37 -10.29 26.11
C LYS A 109 -16.30 -10.00 24.60
N LEU A 110 -15.73 -10.95 23.85
CA LEU A 110 -15.72 -10.91 22.39
C LEU A 110 -17.07 -11.34 21.82
N SER A 111 -17.41 -10.74 20.69
CA SER A 111 -18.44 -11.24 19.76
C SER A 111 -17.85 -11.49 18.36
N GLU A 112 -16.71 -10.88 18.05
CA GLU A 112 -15.89 -11.18 16.88
C GLU A 112 -14.44 -10.81 17.17
N LEU A 113 -13.50 -11.60 16.64
CA LEU A 113 -12.09 -11.27 16.54
C LEU A 113 -11.57 -11.92 15.26
N THR A 114 -10.97 -11.13 14.37
CA THR A 114 -10.23 -11.63 13.21
C THR A 114 -8.82 -11.07 13.20
N VAL A 115 -7.85 -11.92 12.86
CA VAL A 115 -6.47 -11.51 12.54
C VAL A 115 -6.17 -11.93 11.12
N ARG A 116 -5.68 -11.00 10.31
CA ARG A 116 -5.42 -11.19 8.89
C ARG A 116 -4.04 -10.66 8.55
N ARG A 117 -3.21 -11.48 7.89
CA ARG A 117 -2.03 -10.97 7.18
C ARG A 117 -2.54 -10.15 6.00
N ILE A 118 -2.06 -8.91 5.89
CA ILE A 118 -2.39 -7.93 4.86
C ILE A 118 -1.10 -7.41 4.22
N PRO A 119 -1.13 -6.78 3.04
CA PRO A 119 0.08 -6.28 2.39
C PRO A 119 0.49 -4.91 2.94
N THR A 120 1.64 -4.39 2.49
CA THR A 120 2.00 -2.98 2.71
C THR A 120 1.03 -2.08 1.94
N LEU A 121 0.39 -1.14 2.62
CA LEU A 121 -0.62 -0.24 2.08
C LEU A 121 -0.15 1.21 2.25
N GLN A 122 0.29 1.81 1.15
CA GLN A 122 0.97 3.12 1.12
C GLN A 122 0.03 4.24 0.64
N HIS A 123 -0.07 5.30 1.44
CA HIS A 123 -0.54 6.62 0.99
C HIS A 123 0.67 7.48 0.64
N ALA A 124 0.73 7.93 -0.61
CA ALA A 124 1.87 8.64 -1.16
C ALA A 124 1.69 10.17 -1.07
N PHE A 125 2.79 10.88 -0.78
CA PHE A 125 2.88 12.34 -0.80
C PHE A 125 1.97 13.05 0.23
N TYR A 126 2.07 12.64 1.50
CA TYR A 126 1.41 13.30 2.63
C TYR A 126 1.58 14.83 2.61
N ASN A 127 0.45 15.56 2.63
CA ASN A 127 0.39 17.01 2.67
C ASN A 127 1.14 17.68 1.50
N ALA A 128 0.93 17.13 0.30
CA ALA A 128 1.37 17.70 -0.96
C ALA A 128 0.36 18.69 -1.56
N GLY A 129 -0.74 18.94 -0.86
CA GLY A 129 -1.64 20.08 -1.08
C GLY A 129 -0.89 21.41 -1.08
N ASP A 130 -0.57 21.87 -2.30
CA ASP A 130 -0.32 23.27 -2.73
C ASP A 130 0.12 23.32 -4.20
N THR A 131 0.45 22.20 -4.84
CA THR A 131 0.99 22.21 -6.21
C THR A 131 -0.03 22.58 -7.29
N TRP A 132 -1.28 22.06 -7.22
CA TRP A 132 -2.26 22.16 -8.33
C TRP A 132 -3.74 22.33 -7.94
N ASN A 133 -4.21 21.81 -6.79
CA ASN A 133 -5.63 21.81 -6.40
C ASN A 133 -6.08 23.00 -5.51
N VAL A 134 -5.36 24.12 -5.55
CA VAL A 134 -5.50 25.29 -4.64
C VAL A 134 -6.91 25.88 -4.53
N GLY A 135 -7.77 25.72 -5.54
CA GLY A 135 -9.15 26.24 -5.54
C GLY A 135 -10.20 25.32 -4.92
N HIS A 136 -9.89 24.05 -4.65
CA HIS A 136 -10.88 23.04 -4.26
C HIS A 136 -10.77 22.58 -2.80
N GLY A 137 -9.66 22.89 -2.13
CA GLY A 137 -9.42 22.61 -0.71
C GLY A 137 -8.44 21.44 -0.47
N PRO A 138 -7.88 21.32 0.76
CA PRO A 138 -6.87 20.32 1.08
C PRO A 138 -7.52 18.94 1.32
N PHE A 139 -7.71 18.19 0.23
CA PHE A 139 -8.23 16.82 0.26
C PHE A 139 -7.23 15.76 0.80
N ASP A 140 -6.15 16.22 1.45
CA ASP A 140 -5.14 15.43 2.14
C ASP A 140 -4.82 15.98 3.55
N ASP A 141 -5.68 16.84 4.12
CA ASP A 141 -5.51 17.31 5.50
C ASP A 141 -5.65 16.16 6.52
N TRP A 142 -5.06 16.33 7.72
CA TRP A 142 -5.02 15.24 8.70
C TRP A 142 -6.40 14.79 9.21
N ASN A 143 -7.41 15.66 9.23
CA ASN A 143 -8.78 15.30 9.62
C ASN A 143 -9.49 14.53 8.52
N PHE A 144 -9.33 14.95 7.26
CA PHE A 144 -9.79 14.20 6.10
C PHE A 144 -9.13 12.81 6.04
N LEU A 145 -7.80 12.76 6.16
CA LEU A 145 -7.05 11.50 6.17
C LEU A 145 -7.52 10.59 7.30
N LYS A 146 -7.65 11.07 8.55
CA LYS A 146 -8.16 10.27 9.69
C LYS A 146 -9.53 9.64 9.42
N LYS A 147 -10.41 10.36 8.71
CA LYS A 147 -11.78 9.90 8.42
C LYS A 147 -11.87 8.94 7.24
N HIS A 148 -11.03 9.12 6.21
CA HIS A 148 -11.21 8.45 4.92
C HIS A 148 -10.04 7.54 4.49
N VAL A 149 -8.81 7.88 4.85
CA VAL A 149 -7.59 7.23 4.34
C VAL A 149 -6.90 6.39 5.41
N LEU A 150 -6.53 7.01 6.53
CA LEU A 150 -5.72 6.39 7.59
C LEU A 150 -6.25 5.03 8.09
N PRO A 151 -7.56 4.78 8.27
CA PRO A 151 -8.05 3.46 8.69
C PRO A 151 -7.65 2.32 7.73
N ASN A 152 -7.39 2.64 6.47
CA ASN A 152 -7.21 1.68 5.36
C ASN A 152 -5.75 1.56 4.88
N ILE A 153 -4.79 2.16 5.58
CA ILE A 153 -3.35 2.12 5.25
C ILE A 153 -2.47 1.82 6.47
N ASN A 154 -1.25 1.32 6.21
CA ASN A 154 -0.24 1.03 7.24
C ASN A 154 1.11 1.75 7.01
N VAL A 155 1.30 2.38 5.85
CA VAL A 155 2.46 3.23 5.55
C VAL A 155 2.02 4.60 5.02
N ILE A 156 2.66 5.66 5.51
CA ILE A 156 2.61 7.01 4.93
C ILE A 156 3.96 7.34 4.30
N LEU A 157 3.94 8.00 3.13
CA LEU A 157 5.13 8.55 2.48
C LEU A 157 5.06 10.08 2.53
N SER A 158 6.10 10.75 3.03
CA SER A 158 6.23 12.22 2.98
C SER A 158 7.42 12.66 2.12
N GLY A 159 7.29 13.82 1.47
CA GLY A 159 8.22 14.25 0.43
C GLY A 159 7.47 14.56 -0.86
N GLY A 160 8.11 15.28 -1.77
CA GLY A 160 7.46 16.03 -2.85
C GLY A 160 8.01 17.45 -2.88
N ALA A 161 7.81 18.14 -4.00
CA ALA A 161 8.35 19.48 -4.22
C ALA A 161 7.32 20.56 -3.89
N ARG A 162 7.45 21.18 -2.70
CA ARG A 162 7.07 22.55 -2.29
C ARG A 162 6.79 22.61 -0.77
N THR A 163 6.63 23.83 -0.27
CA THR A 163 6.05 24.13 1.03
C THR A 163 4.61 23.60 1.11
N PRO A 164 4.18 22.93 2.19
CA PRO A 164 2.79 22.49 2.37
C PRO A 164 1.81 23.62 2.69
N PHE A 165 0.51 23.38 2.43
CA PHE A 165 -0.55 24.30 2.84
C PHE A 165 -0.50 24.62 4.34
N GLY A 166 -0.61 25.92 4.67
CA GLY A 166 -0.58 26.42 6.06
C GLY A 166 0.77 26.22 6.79
N PHE A 167 1.87 25.99 6.09
CA PHE A 167 3.18 25.79 6.71
C PHE A 167 3.67 26.99 7.54
N GLU A 168 3.50 28.22 7.06
CA GLU A 168 3.92 29.41 7.80
C GLU A 168 3.00 29.70 9.00
N GLU A 169 1.70 29.52 8.85
CA GLU A 169 0.69 29.66 9.90
C GLU A 169 0.92 28.62 11.01
N SER A 170 1.19 27.37 10.63
CA SER A 170 1.49 26.30 11.58
C SER A 170 2.81 26.53 12.32
N LYS A 171 3.87 27.02 11.65
CA LYS A 171 5.12 27.43 12.33
C LYS A 171 4.90 28.61 13.29
N LYS A 172 4.11 29.63 12.90
CA LYS A 172 3.71 30.74 13.80
C LYS A 172 2.94 30.22 15.03
N ALA A 173 2.14 29.17 14.87
CA ALA A 173 1.46 28.47 15.96
C ALA A 173 2.36 27.51 16.78
N GLY A 174 3.68 27.50 16.54
CA GLY A 174 4.65 26.69 17.28
C GLY A 174 4.71 25.21 16.89
N LEU A 175 4.06 24.83 15.78
CA LEU A 175 4.03 23.44 15.31
C LEU A 175 5.35 23.07 14.62
N ARG A 176 5.82 21.85 14.89
CA ARG A 176 7.12 21.35 14.42
C ARG A 176 6.98 20.51 13.16
N TRP A 177 7.98 20.64 12.30
CA TRP A 177 8.07 19.94 11.02
C TRP A 177 9.42 19.25 10.89
N ILE A 178 9.37 17.97 10.55
CA ILE A 178 10.53 17.19 10.12
C ILE A 178 10.79 17.55 8.64
N SER A 179 12.05 17.76 8.26
CA SER A 179 12.47 18.14 6.91
C SER A 179 13.96 17.79 6.69
N ASN A 180 14.51 18.03 5.50
CA ASN A 180 15.97 17.98 5.27
C ASN A 180 16.70 19.09 6.06
N ALA A 181 18.03 18.97 6.18
CA ALA A 181 18.86 19.95 6.88
C ALA A 181 18.78 21.39 6.32
N ALA A 182 18.37 21.55 5.05
CA ALA A 182 18.14 22.84 4.42
C ALA A 182 16.75 23.44 4.68
N GLY A 183 15.81 22.69 5.26
CA GLY A 183 14.43 23.13 5.47
C GLY A 183 13.62 23.31 4.18
N THR A 184 13.97 22.60 3.10
CA THR A 184 13.40 22.75 1.74
C THR A 184 12.61 21.55 1.24
N ALA A 185 12.68 20.39 1.90
CA ALA A 185 12.03 19.15 1.46
C ALA A 185 11.68 18.19 2.61
N HIS A 186 10.85 17.19 2.31
CA HIS A 186 10.37 16.12 3.21
C HIS A 186 9.52 16.59 4.39
N PHE A 187 8.74 17.65 4.21
CA PHE A 187 7.89 18.22 5.27
C PHE A 187 6.89 17.20 5.82
N ALA A 188 7.05 16.84 7.09
CA ALA A 188 6.09 16.03 7.85
C ALA A 188 5.85 16.66 9.22
N ARG A 189 4.59 16.87 9.60
CA ARG A 189 4.23 17.43 10.91
C ARG A 189 4.55 16.46 12.03
N GLU A 190 5.39 16.89 12.97
CA GLU A 190 5.95 16.01 14.00
C GLU A 190 4.86 15.40 14.89
N ASP A 191 3.79 16.14 15.18
CA ASP A 191 2.67 15.67 16.00
C ASP A 191 1.80 14.63 15.29
N HIS A 192 1.53 14.81 13.99
CA HIS A 192 0.85 13.81 13.15
C HIS A 192 1.69 12.53 13.00
N VAL A 193 3.01 12.67 12.79
CA VAL A 193 3.94 11.52 12.77
C VAL A 193 3.91 10.81 14.13
N ARG A 194 3.94 11.53 15.26
CA ARG A 194 3.84 10.92 16.59
C ARG A 194 2.51 10.20 16.82
N GLU A 195 1.38 10.77 16.39
CA GLU A 195 0.08 10.11 16.42
C GLU A 195 0.12 8.80 15.60
N TRP A 196 0.65 8.85 14.38
CA TRP A 196 0.81 7.68 13.50
C TRP A 196 1.71 6.59 14.09
N LYS A 197 2.85 6.97 14.68
CA LYS A 197 3.80 6.03 15.31
C LYS A 197 3.19 5.35 16.54
N ARG A 198 2.32 6.01 17.32
CA ARG A 198 1.57 5.36 18.42
C ARG A 198 0.63 4.26 17.93
N LEU A 199 0.15 4.33 16.68
CA LEU A 199 -0.64 3.26 16.06
C LEU A 199 0.21 2.05 15.62
N GLY A 200 1.53 2.05 15.85
CA GLY A 200 2.44 0.97 15.45
C GLY A 200 2.68 0.91 13.93
N ARG A 201 2.48 2.03 13.23
CA ARG A 201 2.52 2.12 11.76
C ARG A 201 3.80 2.78 11.24
N HIS A 202 4.10 2.62 9.95
CA HIS A 202 5.38 3.08 9.38
C HIS A 202 5.25 4.39 8.60
N TRP A 203 6.29 5.22 8.63
CA TRP A 203 6.40 6.48 7.90
C TRP A 203 7.73 6.53 7.16
N LEU A 204 7.71 6.67 5.83
CA LEU A 204 8.89 6.76 4.98
C LEU A 204 9.05 8.18 4.42
N THR A 205 10.27 8.57 4.07
CA THR A 205 10.51 9.81 3.31
C THR A 205 10.85 9.50 1.85
N SER A 206 10.16 10.14 0.91
CA SER A 206 10.47 10.10 -0.52
C SER A 206 11.69 10.98 -0.84
N VAL A 207 12.63 10.45 -1.63
CA VAL A 207 13.86 11.12 -2.09
C VAL A 207 14.01 10.91 -3.59
N VAL A 208 14.37 11.95 -4.33
CA VAL A 208 14.68 11.85 -5.77
C VAL A 208 16.13 11.38 -5.96
N ASN A 209 16.35 10.43 -6.86
CA ASN A 209 17.65 9.86 -7.20
C ASN A 209 18.49 10.94 -7.90
N PRO A 210 19.56 11.47 -7.26
CA PRO A 210 20.36 12.52 -7.88
C PRO A 210 21.15 12.01 -9.09
N PHE A 211 21.25 10.69 -9.27
CA PHE A 211 22.04 10.03 -10.31
C PHE A 211 21.22 9.52 -11.50
N ARG A 212 19.92 9.78 -11.56
CA ARG A 212 19.03 9.19 -12.59
C ARG A 212 19.51 9.39 -14.03
N ARG A 213 20.01 10.58 -14.34
CA ARG A 213 20.62 10.97 -15.64
C ARG A 213 22.09 10.54 -15.83
N ARG A 214 22.74 9.96 -14.82
CA ARG A 214 24.15 9.51 -14.88
C ARG A 214 24.24 8.03 -15.23
N GLN A 215 25.27 7.66 -16.00
CA GLN A 215 25.60 6.27 -16.37
C GLN A 215 26.62 5.61 -15.42
N LYS A 216 27.55 6.41 -14.89
CA LYS A 216 28.60 5.97 -13.95
C LYS A 216 28.43 6.71 -12.62
N VAL A 217 28.41 5.93 -11.54
CA VAL A 217 28.32 6.38 -10.14
C VAL A 217 29.18 5.42 -9.30
N THR A 218 29.95 5.94 -8.36
CA THR A 218 30.73 5.12 -7.42
C THR A 218 29.85 4.56 -6.30
N VAL A 219 30.39 3.61 -5.52
CA VAL A 219 29.68 3.09 -4.34
C VAL A 219 29.56 4.17 -3.26
N ASP A 220 30.61 4.98 -3.06
CA ASP A 220 30.63 6.03 -2.05
C ASP A 220 29.65 7.17 -2.39
N GLU A 221 29.60 7.64 -3.65
CA GLU A 221 28.61 8.65 -4.08
C GLU A 221 27.18 8.20 -3.77
N ALA A 222 26.83 6.96 -4.12
CA ALA A 222 25.51 6.41 -3.87
C ALA A 222 25.22 6.18 -2.38
N TYR A 223 26.22 5.72 -1.63
CA TYR A 223 26.12 5.53 -0.18
C TYR A 223 25.90 6.87 0.52
N ASP A 224 26.73 7.88 0.30
CA ASP A 224 26.66 9.17 0.98
C ASP A 224 25.35 9.90 0.71
N ALA A 225 24.89 9.88 -0.56
CA ALA A 225 23.62 10.50 -0.95
C ALA A 225 22.40 9.89 -0.25
N TRP A 226 22.35 8.57 -0.07
CA TRP A 226 21.20 7.89 0.53
C TRP A 226 21.32 7.71 2.05
N ALA A 227 22.51 7.42 2.57
CA ALA A 227 22.80 7.34 4.00
C ALA A 227 22.59 8.68 4.73
N GLY A 228 22.64 9.81 4.02
CA GLY A 228 22.29 11.14 4.52
C GLY A 228 20.78 11.45 4.55
N ALA A 229 19.91 10.61 3.99
CA ALA A 229 18.49 10.90 3.85
C ALA A 229 17.75 10.97 5.20
N VAL A 230 16.73 11.84 5.27
CA VAL A 230 15.94 12.11 6.49
C VAL A 230 15.32 10.81 7.05
N GLY A 231 14.71 9.98 6.20
CA GLY A 231 14.06 8.74 6.62
C GLY A 231 14.98 7.72 7.29
N LEU A 232 16.25 7.65 6.88
CA LEU A 232 17.25 6.78 7.49
C LEU A 232 17.80 7.34 8.82
N ASN A 233 17.78 8.66 9.03
CA ASN A 233 18.42 9.31 10.18
C ASN A 233 17.45 9.75 11.28
N HIS A 234 16.21 10.11 10.94
CA HIS A 234 15.26 10.64 11.91
C HIS A 234 14.61 9.50 12.74
N PRO A 235 14.50 9.61 14.09
CA PRO A 235 14.03 8.51 14.94
C PRO A 235 12.55 8.16 14.76
N LEU A 236 11.72 9.08 14.25
CA LEU A 236 10.30 8.82 13.98
C LEU A 236 10.00 8.26 12.58
N MET A 237 11.01 8.06 11.74
CA MET A 237 10.87 7.52 10.39
C MET A 237 11.29 6.05 10.35
N ASP A 238 10.80 5.28 9.38
CA ASP A 238 11.06 3.84 9.24
C ASP A 238 11.90 3.48 8.00
N GLY A 239 12.26 4.47 7.19
CA GLY A 239 13.05 4.25 5.99
C GLY A 239 12.84 5.31 4.91
N VAL A 240 13.30 4.99 3.71
CA VAL A 240 13.20 5.84 2.53
C VAL A 240 12.55 5.10 1.37
N ILE A 241 11.87 5.86 0.52
CA ILE A 241 11.45 5.43 -0.81
C ILE A 241 12.17 6.34 -1.82
N VAL A 242 12.73 5.77 -2.88
CA VAL A 242 13.63 6.49 -3.79
C VAL A 242 13.17 6.34 -5.24
N ASP A 243 12.47 7.35 -5.74
CA ASP A 243 12.44 7.71 -7.17
C ASP A 243 13.87 8.07 -7.60
N GLU A 244 14.34 8.08 -8.84
CA GLU A 244 13.80 7.72 -10.15
C GLU A 244 14.65 6.52 -10.63
N PHE A 245 14.02 5.39 -10.97
CA PHE A 245 14.73 4.23 -11.53
C PHE A 245 14.06 3.72 -12.80
N GLY A 246 14.85 3.55 -13.87
CA GLY A 246 14.40 2.91 -15.12
C GLY A 246 14.87 1.47 -15.31
N GLY A 247 15.73 0.98 -14.42
CA GLY A 247 16.45 -0.29 -14.58
C GLY A 247 17.47 -0.32 -15.71
N GLY A 248 17.72 -1.53 -16.22
CA GLY A 248 18.73 -1.82 -17.25
C GLY A 248 20.13 -2.15 -16.68
N ASP A 249 21.02 -2.69 -17.53
CA ASP A 249 22.38 -3.12 -17.14
C ASP A 249 23.42 -1.99 -17.15
N GLN A 250 23.04 -0.81 -16.66
CA GLN A 250 23.97 0.31 -16.48
C GLN A 250 24.88 0.03 -15.26
N PRO A 251 26.21 0.21 -15.36
CA PRO A 251 27.14 -0.12 -14.26
C PRO A 251 26.81 0.53 -12.90
N LYS A 252 26.12 1.67 -12.91
CA LYS A 252 25.59 2.32 -11.70
C LYS A 252 24.74 1.41 -10.82
N TYR A 253 23.98 0.46 -11.36
CA TYR A 253 23.16 -0.46 -10.56
C TYR A 253 24.02 -1.42 -9.71
N GLY A 254 25.17 -1.86 -10.22
CA GLY A 254 26.14 -2.61 -9.43
C GLY A 254 26.73 -1.79 -8.26
N SER A 255 26.92 -0.48 -8.45
CA SER A 255 27.33 0.43 -7.37
C SER A 255 26.19 0.72 -6.39
N PHE A 256 24.95 0.90 -6.88
CA PHE A 256 23.76 1.09 -6.05
C PHE A 256 23.51 -0.14 -5.16
N ARG A 257 23.62 -1.36 -5.70
CA ARG A 257 23.53 -2.62 -4.95
C ARG A 257 24.49 -2.63 -3.76
N LYS A 258 25.77 -2.33 -4.00
CA LYS A 258 26.82 -2.28 -2.97
C LYS A 258 26.60 -1.16 -1.95
N ALA A 259 26.04 -0.02 -2.36
CA ALA A 259 25.69 1.07 -1.45
C ALA A 259 24.56 0.66 -0.50
N ILE A 260 23.53 -0.03 -0.99
CA ILE A 260 22.42 -0.56 -0.16
C ILE A 260 22.91 -1.68 0.77
N GLU A 261 23.73 -2.61 0.27
CA GLU A 261 24.39 -3.63 1.10
C GLU A 261 25.18 -2.99 2.26
N ARG A 262 25.90 -1.88 2.01
CA ARG A 262 26.64 -1.11 3.02
C ARG A 262 25.72 -0.35 3.99
N ILE A 263 24.57 0.17 3.53
CA ILE A 263 23.56 0.79 4.41
C ILE A 263 22.99 -0.25 5.37
N TYR A 264 22.57 -1.42 4.88
CA TYR A 264 22.00 -2.46 5.74
C TYR A 264 23.04 -3.15 6.65
N ALA A 265 24.32 -3.18 6.26
CA ALA A 265 25.40 -3.65 7.13
C ALA A 265 25.74 -2.68 8.27
N ASN A 266 25.34 -1.40 8.18
CA ASN A 266 25.65 -0.38 9.19
C ASN A 266 24.64 -0.43 10.35
N PRO A 267 25.07 -0.71 11.60
CA PRO A 267 24.16 -0.79 12.75
C PRO A 267 23.34 0.48 13.01
N LYS A 268 23.82 1.66 12.56
CA LYS A 268 23.09 2.94 12.64
C LYS A 268 21.72 2.87 11.95
N PHE A 269 21.60 2.09 10.88
CA PHE A 269 20.39 2.00 10.06
C PHE A 269 19.57 0.72 10.34
N LYS A 270 19.84 0.02 11.45
CA LYS A 270 19.08 -1.17 11.85
C LYS A 270 17.58 -0.87 11.95
N GLY A 271 16.77 -1.63 11.24
CA GLY A 271 15.31 -1.45 11.19
C GLY A 271 14.82 -0.36 10.23
N LYS A 272 15.72 0.32 9.50
CA LYS A 272 15.36 1.25 8.42
C LYS A 272 15.27 0.50 7.10
N THR A 273 14.25 0.81 6.30
CA THR A 273 14.06 0.22 4.96
C THR A 273 14.51 1.16 3.84
N TYR A 274 14.86 0.59 2.69
CA TYR A 274 15.12 1.31 1.45
C TYR A 274 14.29 0.68 0.33
N SER A 275 13.36 1.45 -0.25
CA SER A 275 12.46 0.99 -1.31
C SER A 275 12.75 1.72 -2.62
N PRO A 276 13.37 1.09 -3.64
CA PRO A 276 13.54 1.71 -4.94
C PRO A 276 12.21 1.82 -5.66
N TYR A 277 11.97 2.98 -6.27
CA TYR A 277 10.76 3.35 -6.97
C TYR A 277 11.06 3.50 -8.47
N SER A 278 10.40 2.69 -9.28
CA SER A 278 10.76 2.45 -10.68
C SER A 278 9.62 2.82 -11.62
N TYR A 279 9.93 3.57 -12.68
CA TYR A 279 8.98 3.81 -13.76
C TYR A 279 8.83 2.54 -14.59
N GLY A 280 7.62 1.97 -14.58
CA GLY A 280 7.38 0.60 -15.02
C GLY A 280 8.23 -0.43 -14.25
N SER A 281 8.34 -1.64 -14.82
CA SER A 281 9.13 -2.74 -14.21
C SER A 281 10.56 -2.86 -14.72
N GLY A 282 11.12 -1.81 -15.34
CA GLY A 282 12.48 -1.85 -15.91
C GLY A 282 13.53 -2.30 -14.90
N ILE A 283 13.38 -1.93 -13.61
CA ILE A 283 14.27 -2.37 -12.53
C ILE A 283 14.34 -3.90 -12.36
N LEU A 284 13.29 -4.64 -12.73
CA LEU A 284 13.22 -6.11 -12.61
C LEU A 284 13.66 -6.86 -13.89
N SER A 285 13.79 -6.17 -15.02
CA SER A 285 13.97 -6.77 -16.35
C SER A 285 15.41 -7.21 -16.70
N ASN A 286 16.41 -6.64 -16.00
CA ASN A 286 17.83 -6.74 -16.36
C ASN A 286 18.67 -7.12 -15.15
N ASP A 287 19.81 -7.79 -15.34
CA ASP A 287 20.51 -8.50 -14.27
C ASP A 287 21.07 -7.56 -13.20
N LEU A 288 21.76 -6.48 -13.57
CA LEU A 288 22.33 -5.54 -12.59
C LEU A 288 21.23 -4.77 -11.83
N SER A 289 20.15 -4.37 -12.49
CA SER A 289 19.05 -3.66 -11.83
C SER A 289 18.22 -4.60 -10.95
N ARG A 290 18.02 -5.86 -11.37
CA ARG A 290 17.34 -6.92 -10.61
C ARG A 290 18.15 -7.32 -9.38
N ASP A 291 19.47 -7.35 -9.49
CA ASP A 291 20.39 -7.54 -8.34
C ASP A 291 20.28 -6.39 -7.33
N PHE A 292 20.20 -5.14 -7.80
CA PHE A 292 19.93 -3.97 -6.94
C PHE A 292 18.55 -4.04 -6.27
N ALA A 293 17.52 -4.45 -7.02
CA ALA A 293 16.18 -4.68 -6.48
C ALA A 293 16.18 -5.77 -5.39
N ARG A 294 16.88 -6.89 -5.63
CA ARG A 294 17.05 -8.01 -4.69
C ARG A 294 17.79 -7.58 -3.41
N ALA A 295 18.85 -6.78 -3.54
CA ALA A 295 19.56 -6.23 -2.38
C ALA A 295 18.67 -5.30 -1.55
N SER A 296 17.85 -4.46 -2.20
CA SER A 296 16.89 -3.57 -1.54
C SER A 296 15.82 -4.35 -0.77
N ALA A 297 15.23 -5.36 -1.40
CA ALA A 297 14.24 -6.25 -0.80
C ALA A 297 14.79 -7.03 0.42
N LYS A 298 16.05 -7.49 0.35
CA LYS A 298 16.69 -8.28 1.42
C LYS A 298 16.76 -7.55 2.77
N GLY A 299 16.80 -6.22 2.79
CA GLY A 299 16.76 -5.43 4.03
C GLY A 299 15.35 -4.99 4.47
N GLY A 300 14.29 -5.62 3.94
CA GLY A 300 12.90 -5.32 4.30
C GLY A 300 12.28 -4.12 3.57
N GLY A 301 12.97 -3.56 2.57
CA GLY A 301 12.36 -2.62 1.63
C GLY A 301 11.48 -3.30 0.59
N HIS A 302 10.71 -2.52 -0.15
CA HIS A 302 9.91 -3.00 -1.28
C HIS A 302 10.44 -2.49 -2.61
N VAL A 303 10.31 -3.30 -3.66
CA VAL A 303 10.50 -2.82 -5.03
C VAL A 303 9.19 -2.22 -5.51
N CYS A 304 9.12 -0.89 -5.60
CA CYS A 304 7.91 -0.17 -6.00
C CYS A 304 7.92 0.03 -7.52
N ILE A 305 6.91 -0.47 -8.22
CA ILE A 305 6.82 -0.40 -9.70
C ILE A 305 5.57 0.37 -10.14
N GLU A 306 5.74 1.40 -10.95
CA GLU A 306 4.65 2.21 -11.49
C GLU A 306 3.80 1.42 -12.51
N ARG A 307 2.49 1.64 -12.45
CA ARG A 307 1.48 1.18 -13.40
C ARG A 307 0.35 2.22 -13.50
N TYR A 308 0.54 3.15 -14.42
CA TYR A 308 -0.40 4.24 -14.69
C TYR A 308 -1.19 3.90 -15.96
N LEU A 309 -2.29 3.17 -15.77
CA LEU A 309 -3.15 2.74 -16.86
C LEU A 309 -4.28 3.74 -17.08
N ILE A 310 -4.64 3.97 -18.34
CA ILE A 310 -5.79 4.79 -18.75
C ILE A 310 -6.98 3.90 -19.12
N GLU A 311 -8.18 4.47 -18.98
CA GLU A 311 -9.45 3.82 -19.34
C GLU A 311 -9.47 3.30 -20.78
N GLN A 312 -10.32 2.31 -21.05
CA GLN A 312 -10.50 1.73 -22.38
C GLN A 312 -11.95 1.85 -22.85
N PRO A 313 -12.25 1.94 -24.17
CA PRO A 313 -13.61 2.19 -24.65
C PRO A 313 -14.66 1.11 -24.31
N THR A 314 -14.25 -0.09 -23.87
CA THR A 314 -15.16 -1.14 -23.39
C THR A 314 -14.58 -1.85 -22.18
N ARG A 315 -15.44 -2.53 -21.41
CA ARG A 315 -15.02 -3.31 -20.25
C ARG A 315 -14.09 -4.46 -20.65
N GLU A 316 -14.41 -5.15 -21.75
CA GLU A 316 -13.58 -6.22 -22.30
C GLU A 316 -12.21 -5.71 -22.75
N ALA A 317 -12.14 -4.50 -23.34
CA ALA A 317 -10.86 -3.86 -23.69
C ALA A 317 -10.06 -3.47 -22.45
N ALA A 318 -10.72 -2.99 -21.39
CA ALA A 318 -10.08 -2.70 -20.10
C ALA A 318 -9.51 -3.96 -19.45
N GLU A 319 -10.30 -5.03 -19.33
CA GLU A 319 -9.89 -6.31 -18.75
C GLU A 319 -8.71 -6.91 -19.55
N LYS A 320 -8.74 -6.83 -20.89
CA LYS A 320 -7.62 -7.21 -21.76
C LYS A 320 -6.38 -6.34 -21.53
N HIS A 321 -6.52 -5.02 -21.50
CA HIS A 321 -5.39 -4.10 -21.33
C HIS A 321 -4.71 -4.30 -19.96
N ILE A 322 -5.50 -4.43 -18.89
CA ILE A 322 -4.99 -4.76 -17.55
C ILE A 322 -4.28 -6.13 -17.55
N HIS A 323 -4.81 -7.13 -18.26
CA HIS A 323 -4.11 -8.40 -18.44
C HIS A 323 -2.75 -8.21 -19.13
N GLU A 324 -2.70 -7.50 -20.24
CA GLU A 324 -1.47 -7.24 -21.01
C GLU A 324 -0.41 -6.46 -20.20
N GLN A 325 -0.81 -5.49 -19.39
CA GLN A 325 0.10 -4.61 -18.65
C GLN A 325 0.57 -5.16 -17.28
N PHE A 326 -0.15 -6.10 -16.68
CA PHE A 326 0.17 -6.68 -15.37
C PHE A 326 0.53 -8.18 -15.46
N HIS A 327 -0.24 -8.96 -16.21
CA HIS A 327 -0.30 -10.43 -16.12
C HIS A 327 0.36 -11.17 -17.29
N SER A 328 0.70 -10.46 -18.37
CA SER A 328 1.32 -11.04 -19.56
C SER A 328 2.61 -11.79 -19.21
N GLY A 329 2.91 -12.85 -19.97
CA GLY A 329 4.04 -13.76 -19.70
C GLY A 329 5.44 -13.13 -19.74
N TRP A 330 5.57 -11.85 -20.13
CA TRP A 330 6.82 -11.08 -20.09
C TRP A 330 6.95 -10.18 -18.85
N ASN A 331 5.91 -10.13 -18.01
CA ASN A 331 5.74 -9.20 -16.89
C ASN A 331 5.93 -9.94 -15.55
N MET A 332 5.06 -9.75 -14.54
CA MET A 332 5.21 -10.42 -13.23
C MET A 332 5.46 -11.94 -13.26
N PRO A 333 4.80 -12.75 -14.13
CA PRO A 333 5.12 -14.18 -14.23
C PRO A 333 6.58 -14.46 -14.60
N ARG A 334 7.20 -13.64 -15.44
CA ARG A 334 8.62 -13.73 -15.79
C ARG A 334 9.51 -13.23 -14.66
N TYR A 335 9.14 -12.12 -14.02
CA TYR A 335 9.93 -11.58 -12.90
C TYR A 335 9.99 -12.56 -11.73
N GLU A 336 8.92 -13.33 -11.46
CA GLU A 336 8.91 -14.39 -10.44
C GLU A 336 9.76 -15.61 -10.85
N GLN A 337 9.93 -15.90 -12.14
CA GLN A 337 10.87 -16.92 -12.62
C GLN A 337 12.34 -16.47 -12.44
N ASP A 338 12.66 -15.23 -12.82
CA ASP A 338 14.03 -14.67 -12.75
C ASP A 338 14.42 -14.25 -11.31
N PHE A 339 13.43 -13.95 -10.46
CA PHE A 339 13.56 -13.64 -9.05
C PHE A 339 12.40 -14.29 -8.27
N PRO A 340 12.56 -15.56 -7.86
CA PRO A 340 11.60 -16.24 -6.99
C PRO A 340 11.38 -15.47 -5.68
N GLY A 341 10.12 -15.26 -5.33
CA GLY A 341 9.66 -14.45 -4.22
C GLY A 341 9.59 -12.94 -4.49
N VAL A 342 9.80 -12.46 -5.72
CA VAL A 342 9.72 -11.02 -6.02
C VAL A 342 8.31 -10.47 -5.80
N VAL A 343 7.26 -11.25 -6.11
CA VAL A 343 5.86 -10.84 -5.90
C VAL A 343 5.63 -10.39 -4.45
N GLY A 344 6.11 -11.17 -3.47
CA GLY A 344 6.02 -10.83 -2.05
C GLY A 344 6.88 -9.65 -1.58
N ASN A 345 7.82 -9.19 -2.41
CA ASN A 345 8.68 -8.03 -2.16
C ASN A 345 8.29 -6.80 -2.99
N THR A 346 7.32 -6.91 -3.89
CA THR A 346 6.88 -5.83 -4.77
C THR A 346 5.72 -5.03 -4.18
N VAL A 347 5.77 -3.71 -4.34
CA VAL A 347 4.61 -2.82 -4.23
C VAL A 347 4.16 -2.49 -5.65
N MET A 348 2.91 -2.81 -6.00
CA MET A 348 2.29 -2.29 -7.22
C MET A 348 1.85 -0.84 -6.95
N VAL A 349 2.40 0.09 -7.71
CA VAL A 349 2.07 1.51 -7.60
C VAL A 349 1.08 1.89 -8.70
N LEU A 350 -0.20 1.93 -8.34
CA LEU A 350 -1.28 2.25 -9.26
C LEU A 350 -1.46 3.76 -9.40
N GLY A 351 -1.88 4.18 -10.58
CA GLY A 351 -2.25 5.56 -10.86
C GLY A 351 -3.73 5.79 -10.58
N TYR A 352 -4.05 6.89 -9.90
CA TYR A 352 -5.42 7.34 -9.61
C TYR A 352 -5.60 8.85 -9.80
N MET A 353 -4.76 9.40 -10.68
CA MET A 353 -4.69 10.82 -10.97
C MET A 353 -5.95 11.23 -11.76
N SER A 354 -6.66 12.26 -11.28
CA SER A 354 -8.01 12.63 -11.74
C SER A 354 -8.27 14.15 -11.74
N ALA A 355 -7.25 14.95 -11.38
CA ALA A 355 -7.38 16.38 -11.15
C ALA A 355 -6.31 17.19 -11.91
N VAL A 356 -6.17 18.48 -11.59
CA VAL A 356 -5.24 19.38 -12.29
C VAL A 356 -3.78 18.93 -12.12
N GLY A 357 -3.01 19.02 -13.20
CA GLY A 357 -1.61 18.61 -13.27
C GLY A 357 -1.45 17.38 -14.17
N GLU A 358 -2.04 16.25 -13.78
CA GLU A 358 -2.00 14.98 -14.50
C GLU A 358 -3.34 14.22 -14.26
N SER A 359 -3.95 13.66 -15.30
CA SER A 359 -5.17 12.83 -15.20
C SER A 359 -5.10 11.55 -16.03
N LEU A 360 -5.50 10.43 -15.42
CA LEU A 360 -5.76 9.12 -16.04
C LEU A 360 -7.26 8.85 -16.25
N ASN A 361 -8.12 9.68 -15.67
CA ASN A 361 -9.53 9.81 -16.01
C ASN A 361 -9.59 10.60 -17.34
N VAL A 362 -9.76 9.89 -18.46
CA VAL A 362 -9.54 10.39 -19.82
C VAL A 362 -10.60 9.98 -20.85
N ASP A 363 -11.45 8.98 -20.60
CA ASP A 363 -12.66 8.72 -21.41
C ASP A 363 -13.89 9.15 -20.59
N PRO A 364 -14.46 10.36 -20.80
CA PRO A 364 -15.64 10.82 -20.09
C PRO A 364 -16.91 9.98 -20.33
N SER A 365 -16.85 8.96 -21.20
CA SER A 365 -17.88 7.95 -21.39
C SER A 365 -17.68 6.70 -20.50
N VAL A 366 -16.63 6.67 -19.68
CA VAL A 366 -16.27 5.59 -18.75
C VAL A 366 -16.31 6.09 -17.30
N ASP A 367 -16.70 5.21 -16.38
CA ASP A 367 -16.59 5.49 -14.95
C ASP A 367 -15.20 5.07 -14.44
N PHE A 368 -14.32 6.04 -14.27
CA PHE A 368 -12.95 5.85 -13.76
C PHE A 368 -12.90 5.04 -12.46
N LYS A 369 -13.93 5.12 -11.60
CA LYS A 369 -14.00 4.33 -10.37
C LYS A 369 -14.10 2.83 -10.67
N VAL A 370 -14.87 2.45 -11.68
CA VAL A 370 -14.99 1.06 -12.16
C VAL A 370 -13.66 0.62 -12.76
N TYR A 371 -12.97 1.48 -13.51
CA TYR A 371 -11.68 1.14 -14.10
C TYR A 371 -10.57 0.94 -13.05
N MET A 372 -10.54 1.76 -12.00
CA MET A 372 -9.67 1.53 -10.82
C MET A 372 -10.01 0.22 -10.09
N ASP A 373 -11.30 -0.13 -9.99
CA ASP A 373 -11.75 -1.36 -9.35
C ASP A 373 -11.32 -2.61 -10.14
N LEU A 374 -11.41 -2.60 -11.47
CA LEU A 374 -10.92 -3.69 -12.33
C LEU A 374 -9.42 -3.96 -12.14
N GLN A 375 -8.60 -2.91 -11.98
CA GLN A 375 -7.15 -3.06 -11.70
C GLN A 375 -6.91 -3.74 -10.34
N MET A 376 -7.61 -3.28 -9.30
CA MET A 376 -7.51 -3.83 -7.95
C MET A 376 -8.03 -5.27 -7.86
N HIS A 377 -9.15 -5.56 -8.52
CA HIS A 377 -9.72 -6.90 -8.66
C HIS A 377 -8.73 -7.87 -9.31
N ALA A 378 -8.06 -7.45 -10.39
CA ALA A 378 -7.09 -8.28 -11.07
C ALA A 378 -5.90 -8.65 -10.15
N LEU A 379 -5.31 -7.67 -9.45
CA LEU A 379 -4.27 -7.93 -8.46
C LEU A 379 -4.74 -8.84 -7.31
N ALA A 380 -6.00 -8.71 -6.89
CA ALA A 380 -6.57 -9.53 -5.81
C ALA A 380 -6.89 -10.97 -6.22
N THR A 381 -7.15 -11.26 -7.51
CA THR A 381 -7.71 -12.56 -7.95
C THR A 381 -6.83 -13.37 -8.92
N GLN A 382 -5.89 -12.74 -9.63
CA GLN A 382 -5.09 -13.42 -10.65
C GLN A 382 -3.89 -14.16 -10.03
N PRO A 383 -3.70 -15.47 -10.26
CA PRO A 383 -2.70 -16.28 -9.53
C PRO A 383 -1.26 -15.76 -9.53
N ALA A 384 -0.85 -15.01 -10.55
CA ALA A 384 0.48 -14.39 -10.65
C ALA A 384 0.80 -13.37 -9.52
N TYR A 385 -0.22 -12.94 -8.76
CA TYR A 385 -0.10 -11.97 -7.67
C TYR A 385 -0.29 -12.58 -6.27
N ALA A 386 -0.35 -13.91 -6.15
CA ALA A 386 -0.53 -14.58 -4.87
C ALA A 386 0.56 -14.19 -3.85
N GLY A 387 0.16 -13.52 -2.77
CA GLY A 387 1.06 -13.01 -1.74
C GLY A 387 1.75 -11.68 -2.06
N LEU A 388 1.23 -10.87 -3.00
CA LEU A 388 1.77 -9.56 -3.38
C LEU A 388 2.13 -8.70 -2.16
N GLY A 389 3.37 -8.19 -2.15
CA GLY A 389 3.96 -7.51 -0.98
C GLY A 389 3.29 -6.18 -0.60
N GLY A 390 2.75 -5.44 -1.56
CA GLY A 390 2.18 -4.13 -1.30
C GLY A 390 1.40 -3.47 -2.44
N LEU A 391 0.68 -2.42 -2.06
CA LEU A 391 -0.08 -1.52 -2.94
C LEU A 391 0.19 -0.07 -2.54
N GLN A 392 0.35 0.79 -3.55
CA GLN A 392 0.38 2.24 -3.41
C GLN A 392 -0.57 2.85 -4.44
N GLN A 393 -1.13 4.01 -4.12
CA GLN A 393 -1.83 4.86 -5.06
C GLN A 393 -1.02 6.17 -5.25
N TYR A 394 -0.64 6.48 -6.48
CA TYR A 394 0.14 7.67 -6.87
C TYR A 394 -0.73 8.66 -7.67
N THR A 395 -0.86 9.94 -7.27
CA THR A 395 -0.48 10.58 -5.99
C THR A 395 -1.62 11.52 -5.58
N CYS A 396 -1.80 11.78 -4.27
CA CYS A 396 -2.93 12.59 -3.79
C CYS A 396 -2.86 14.06 -4.26
N SER A 397 -1.67 14.55 -4.64
CA SER A 397 -1.50 15.87 -5.25
C SER A 397 -2.15 16.04 -6.62
N TYR A 398 -2.56 14.94 -7.27
CA TYR A 398 -3.21 14.90 -8.59
C TYR A 398 -4.59 14.23 -8.55
N ALA A 399 -5.15 13.96 -7.37
CA ALA A 399 -6.44 13.31 -7.22
C ALA A 399 -7.46 14.23 -6.54
N ASP A 400 -8.72 14.09 -6.93
CA ASP A 400 -9.84 14.75 -6.25
C ASP A 400 -10.27 14.00 -4.96
N GLU A 401 -11.10 14.66 -4.15
CA GLU A 401 -11.62 14.15 -2.88
C GLU A 401 -12.38 12.82 -3.00
N GLU A 402 -13.16 12.64 -4.07
CA GLU A 402 -13.95 11.43 -4.29
C GLU A 402 -13.05 10.26 -4.69
N THR A 403 -12.06 10.53 -5.54
CA THR A 403 -11.09 9.55 -6.04
C THR A 403 -10.14 9.09 -4.93
N ILE A 404 -9.74 9.98 -4.00
CA ILE A 404 -8.98 9.60 -2.79
C ILE A 404 -9.83 8.74 -1.84
N ARG A 405 -11.11 9.09 -1.64
CA ARG A 405 -12.06 8.25 -0.88
C ARG A 405 -12.25 6.88 -1.54
N TRP A 406 -12.36 6.83 -2.87
CA TRP A 406 -12.57 5.59 -3.62
C TRP A 406 -11.36 4.65 -3.53
N ALA A 407 -10.16 5.16 -3.81
CA ALA A 407 -8.91 4.41 -3.65
C ALA A 407 -8.78 3.77 -2.26
N SER A 408 -9.12 4.52 -1.21
CA SER A 408 -9.11 4.03 0.18
C SER A 408 -10.15 2.94 0.45
N ARG A 409 -11.32 2.99 -0.22
CA ARG A 409 -12.33 1.91 -0.16
C ARG A 409 -11.91 0.66 -0.93
N LEU A 410 -11.18 0.78 -2.04
CA LEU A 410 -10.62 -0.38 -2.74
C LEU A 410 -9.57 -1.09 -1.88
N PHE A 411 -8.68 -0.35 -1.21
CA PHE A 411 -7.76 -0.94 -0.21
C PHE A 411 -8.52 -1.66 0.91
N ARG A 412 -9.59 -1.06 1.44
CA ARG A 412 -10.44 -1.71 2.43
C ARG A 412 -11.02 -3.03 1.93
N HIS A 413 -11.63 -3.01 0.75
CA HIS A 413 -12.38 -4.13 0.18
C HIS A 413 -11.47 -5.32 -0.17
N TYR A 414 -10.40 -5.09 -0.93
CA TYR A 414 -9.52 -6.16 -1.39
C TYR A 414 -8.40 -6.50 -0.38
N ALA A 415 -7.73 -5.50 0.18
CA ALA A 415 -6.47 -5.69 0.90
C ALA A 415 -6.60 -5.77 2.43
N ILE A 416 -7.81 -5.62 2.97
CA ILE A 416 -8.11 -5.79 4.40
C ILE A 416 -9.28 -6.77 4.58
N GLU A 417 -10.38 -6.54 3.86
CA GLU A 417 -11.57 -7.40 3.93
C GLU A 417 -11.42 -8.71 3.14
N GLY A 418 -10.46 -8.78 2.20
CA GLY A 418 -10.15 -9.99 1.45
C GLY A 418 -11.24 -10.38 0.45
N LYS A 419 -12.12 -9.43 0.06
CA LYS A 419 -13.19 -9.67 -0.90
C LYS A 419 -12.63 -9.91 -2.32
N THR A 420 -13.45 -10.51 -3.16
CA THR A 420 -13.13 -10.87 -4.57
C THR A 420 -14.21 -10.45 -5.57
N ASN A 421 -15.38 -9.98 -5.13
CA ASN A 421 -16.34 -9.32 -6.02
C ASN A 421 -15.85 -7.90 -6.37
N LEU A 422 -16.33 -7.33 -7.47
CA LEU A 422 -16.16 -5.90 -7.73
C LEU A 422 -16.95 -5.09 -6.70
N LEU A 423 -16.31 -4.07 -6.12
CA LEU A 423 -16.95 -3.10 -5.22
C LEU A 423 -17.86 -2.16 -6.03
N SER A 424 -17.52 -1.90 -7.29
CA SER A 424 -18.29 -1.06 -8.19
C SER A 424 -19.67 -1.66 -8.46
N ASP A 425 -19.71 -2.97 -8.73
CA ASP A 425 -20.94 -3.71 -8.98
C ASP A 425 -21.77 -3.85 -7.68
N GLU A 426 -21.13 -4.02 -6.51
CA GLU A 426 -21.78 -4.02 -5.18
C GLU A 426 -22.50 -2.69 -4.87
N LEU A 427 -22.04 -1.58 -5.47
CA LEU A 427 -22.57 -0.23 -5.27
C LEU A 427 -23.43 0.28 -6.45
N GLY A 428 -23.59 -0.52 -7.50
CA GLY A 428 -24.39 -0.17 -8.68
C GLY A 428 -23.72 0.77 -9.69
N PHE A 429 -22.41 1.03 -9.59
CA PHE A 429 -21.67 1.74 -10.63
C PHE A 429 -21.63 0.94 -11.94
N ARG A 430 -21.39 1.62 -13.07
CA ARG A 430 -21.43 1.03 -14.42
C ARG A 430 -20.25 1.49 -15.24
N TYR A 431 -19.59 0.55 -15.92
CA TYR A 431 -18.38 0.86 -16.72
C TYR A 431 -18.62 1.95 -17.76
N ARG A 432 -19.76 1.90 -18.47
CA ARG A 432 -20.18 2.94 -19.41
C ARG A 432 -21.12 3.95 -18.72
N LEU A 433 -20.77 5.22 -18.85
CA LEU A 433 -21.59 6.35 -18.42
C LEU A 433 -22.58 6.72 -19.54
N ALA A 434 -23.87 6.48 -19.30
CA ALA A 434 -24.93 6.67 -20.31
C ALA A 434 -25.71 7.99 -20.16
N HIS A 435 -25.22 8.93 -19.33
CA HIS A 435 -25.94 10.16 -18.99
C HIS A 435 -25.77 11.28 -20.04
N ILE A 436 -24.64 11.32 -20.74
CA ILE A 436 -24.37 12.20 -21.90
C ILE A 436 -23.80 11.33 -23.02
N GLN A 437 -24.24 11.56 -24.26
CA GLN A 437 -23.68 10.91 -25.43
C GLN A 437 -22.57 11.77 -26.04
N ASN A 438 -21.47 11.16 -26.46
CA ASN A 438 -20.36 11.84 -27.14
C ASN A 438 -19.90 13.12 -26.39
N PRO A 439 -19.58 13.04 -25.07
CA PRO A 439 -19.26 14.20 -24.23
C PRO A 439 -18.03 15.00 -24.71
N ASP A 440 -17.08 14.34 -25.36
CA ASP A 440 -15.86 14.94 -25.92
C ASP A 440 -16.00 15.53 -27.33
N PHE A 441 -17.19 15.43 -27.95
CA PHE A 441 -17.38 15.74 -29.37
C PHE A 441 -16.44 14.97 -30.33
N ALA A 442 -15.90 13.82 -29.90
CA ALA A 442 -15.05 12.95 -30.70
C ALA A 442 -15.74 12.48 -32.00
N ASN A 443 -17.05 12.19 -31.92
CA ASN A 443 -17.92 11.94 -33.07
C ASN A 443 -18.61 13.23 -33.56
N SER A 444 -17.89 14.34 -33.50
CA SER A 444 -18.37 15.69 -33.78
C SER A 444 -19.64 16.02 -32.98
N THR A 445 -20.69 16.53 -33.62
CA THR A 445 -21.96 16.90 -32.96
C THR A 445 -22.96 15.74 -32.83
N SER A 446 -22.54 14.49 -33.05
CA SER A 446 -23.43 13.33 -32.89
C SER A 446 -23.93 13.23 -31.45
N GLY A 447 -25.23 13.01 -31.26
CA GLY A 447 -25.88 13.00 -29.93
C GLY A 447 -26.20 14.38 -29.34
N TRP A 448 -25.84 15.48 -30.01
CA TRP A 448 -26.09 16.85 -29.55
C TRP A 448 -27.03 17.61 -30.49
N THR A 449 -27.98 18.36 -29.91
CA THR A 449 -28.74 19.39 -30.62
C THR A 449 -27.92 20.68 -30.65
N THR A 450 -27.63 21.22 -31.83
CA THR A 450 -26.80 22.43 -31.98
C THR A 450 -27.59 23.57 -32.61
N GLU A 451 -27.55 24.73 -31.97
CA GLU A 451 -28.18 25.97 -32.45
C GLU A 451 -27.10 27.06 -32.62
N PRO A 452 -26.76 27.47 -33.85
CA PRO A 452 -25.77 28.53 -34.07
C PRO A 452 -26.40 29.90 -33.79
N ALA A 453 -25.67 30.78 -33.10
CA ALA A 453 -26.15 32.12 -32.76
C ALA A 453 -26.36 33.04 -33.99
N GLU A 454 -25.64 32.77 -35.09
CA GLU A 454 -25.69 33.51 -36.35
C GLU A 454 -25.35 32.56 -37.52
N PRO A 455 -25.71 32.89 -38.78
CA PRO A 455 -25.29 32.11 -39.94
C PRO A 455 -23.76 31.90 -39.98
N ASN A 456 -23.33 30.64 -40.01
CA ASN A 456 -21.93 30.20 -40.01
C ASN A 456 -21.13 30.44 -38.70
N SER A 457 -21.76 30.80 -37.57
CA SER A 457 -21.04 31.01 -36.31
C SER A 457 -20.63 29.73 -35.55
N LEU A 458 -21.09 28.55 -36.00
CA LEU A 458 -20.71 27.24 -35.46
C LEU A 458 -19.99 26.42 -36.54
N ALA A 459 -18.83 25.86 -36.20
CA ALA A 459 -18.05 25.01 -37.09
C ALA A 459 -17.50 23.77 -36.36
N ARG A 460 -17.51 22.63 -37.05
CA ARG A 460 -16.93 21.36 -36.59
C ARG A 460 -15.44 21.32 -36.94
N ARG A 461 -14.55 21.21 -35.96
CA ARG A 461 -13.10 21.20 -36.13
C ARG A 461 -12.43 20.24 -35.15
N THR A 462 -11.21 19.83 -35.45
CA THR A 462 -10.29 19.16 -34.52
C THR A 462 -9.20 20.11 -34.07
N TYR A 463 -8.66 19.90 -32.87
CA TYR A 463 -7.52 20.64 -32.33
C TYR A 463 -6.49 19.62 -31.81
N PRO A 464 -5.29 19.52 -32.42
CA PRO A 464 -4.24 18.61 -31.94
C PRO A 464 -3.87 18.89 -30.47
N GLU A 465 -3.56 17.84 -29.71
CA GLU A 465 -3.19 17.94 -28.28
C GLU A 465 -4.27 18.56 -27.36
N TYR A 466 -5.54 18.64 -27.78
CA TYR A 466 -6.62 19.20 -26.94
C TYR A 466 -6.78 18.48 -25.60
N GLY A 467 -6.57 17.16 -25.56
CA GLY A 467 -6.55 16.38 -24.32
C GLY A 467 -5.47 16.82 -23.34
N TYR A 468 -4.31 17.28 -23.82
CA TYR A 468 -3.24 17.80 -22.96
C TYR A 468 -3.61 19.13 -22.31
N LEU A 469 -4.39 19.98 -23.00
CA LEU A 469 -4.99 21.19 -22.40
C LEU A 469 -6.04 20.87 -21.32
N GLN A 470 -6.56 19.64 -21.30
CA GLN A 470 -7.44 19.11 -20.26
C GLN A 470 -6.69 18.25 -19.23
N PHE A 471 -5.36 18.33 -19.19
CA PHE A 471 -4.47 17.57 -18.29
C PHE A 471 -4.48 16.03 -18.46
N ARG A 472 -4.97 15.49 -19.59
CA ARG A 472 -4.83 14.05 -19.88
C ARG A 472 -3.35 13.67 -19.94
N TYR A 473 -2.98 12.60 -19.22
CA TYR A 473 -1.58 12.23 -18.97
C TYR A 473 -0.77 11.96 -20.26
N ASN A 474 -1.38 11.28 -21.25
CA ASN A 474 -0.78 11.08 -22.56
C ASN A 474 -1.11 12.25 -23.50
N ARG A 475 -0.09 12.77 -24.19
CA ARG A 475 -0.24 13.85 -25.19
C ARG A 475 -1.02 13.42 -26.44
N ASP A 476 -0.89 12.15 -26.80
CA ASP A 476 -1.49 11.53 -27.99
C ASP A 476 -2.89 10.93 -27.71
N GLY A 477 -3.58 11.42 -26.67
CA GLY A 477 -4.83 10.87 -26.13
C GLY A 477 -6.01 10.83 -27.10
#